data_AF-C5FUL4-F1
#
_entry.id   AF-C5FUL4-F1
#
_cell.length_a   1.000
_cell.length_b   1.000
_cell.length_c   1.000
_cell.angle_alpha   90.00
_cell.angle_beta   90.00
_cell.angle_gamma   90.00
#
_symmetry.space_group_name_H-M   'P 1'
#
loop_
_entity.id
_entity.type
_entity.pdbx_description
1 polymer ?
#
loop_
_entity_poly.entity_id
_entity_poly.type
_entity_poly.pdbx_seq_one_letter_code
_entity_poly.pdbx_strand_id
1 'polypeptide(L)'
;MTSKIVVVGISGPSSSGKTTLARLLRTVFNSKQKSNVDVRAILVHEDDFYKADDRIPVTTTSAGKLVQDWDTIEAFDVKHFVSCLSYIRQTGKFLPRLKSKEDLNDATDSGVDEATVHALQERVAQRLQQRSSSQEQKLEEQTPWLTIVFVDGFLLYAPPNESTHPLRPVHDQIDLPIFLPVTYPLLKQRREGRTGYVTIGPAPTPVLRETENAEGGSENEQTEDKNGEDDPPVNFWTDPPGYVDDIVWPRYISNCSWLLLPETASSANMDLVKMKDLIGDGANVREDLGIFVAPEKGEASMPHLLSWAVDLIFKKIEEVISMEK
;
A
#
# COMPACT_ATOMS: atom_id res chain seq x y z
N MET A 1 3.28 27.42 16.42
CA MET A 1 2.32 26.45 15.81
C MET A 1 2.74 25.00 16.10
N THR A 2 1.79 24.09 16.32
CA THR A 2 2.00 22.65 16.55
C THR A 2 2.32 21.89 15.26
N SER A 3 3.18 20.88 15.34
CA SER A 3 3.50 19.94 14.25
C SER A 3 2.23 19.30 13.68
N LYS A 4 2.08 19.25 12.35
CA LYS A 4 0.92 18.61 11.71
C LYS A 4 1.31 17.35 10.97
N ILE A 5 0.52 16.29 11.14
CA ILE A 5 0.72 15.01 10.49
C ILE A 5 -0.58 14.62 9.79
N VAL A 6 -0.50 14.39 8.48
CA VAL A 6 -1.61 13.91 7.66
C VAL A 6 -1.23 12.53 7.12
N VAL A 7 -2.05 11.53 7.41
CA VAL A 7 -1.87 10.17 6.94
C VAL A 7 -2.80 9.92 5.75
N VAL A 8 -2.22 9.59 4.61
CA VAL A 8 -2.90 9.29 3.35
C VAL A 8 -2.77 7.80 3.08
N GLY A 9 -3.88 7.08 3.14
CA GLY A 9 -3.94 5.67 2.77
C GLY A 9 -4.15 5.53 1.28
N ILE A 10 -3.42 4.64 0.63
CA ILE A 10 -3.54 4.33 -0.80
C ILE A 10 -3.73 2.83 -0.90
N SER A 11 -5.00 2.41 -0.98
CA SER A 11 -5.40 1.00 -1.02
C SER A 11 -5.94 0.57 -2.38
N GLY A 12 -6.15 -0.72 -2.56
CA GLY A 12 -6.56 -1.35 -3.81
C GLY A 12 -5.92 -2.72 -3.99
N PRO A 13 -6.45 -3.55 -4.90
CA PRO A 13 -5.88 -4.88 -5.16
C PRO A 13 -4.43 -4.80 -5.63
N SER A 14 -3.71 -5.92 -5.53
CA SER A 14 -2.35 -6.00 -6.07
C SER A 14 -2.32 -5.61 -7.56
N SER A 15 -1.23 -4.98 -8.00
CA SER A 15 -1.05 -4.48 -9.37
C SER A 15 -1.99 -3.35 -9.85
N SER A 16 -2.71 -2.66 -8.94
CA SER A 16 -3.53 -1.48 -9.30
C SER A 16 -2.75 -0.17 -9.48
N GLY A 17 -1.44 -0.13 -9.15
CA GLY A 17 -0.59 1.06 -9.30
C GLY A 17 -0.35 1.86 -8.01
N LYS A 18 -0.71 1.31 -6.84
CA LYS A 18 -0.55 1.94 -5.51
C LYS A 18 0.88 2.42 -5.24
N THR A 19 1.85 1.51 -5.30
CA THR A 19 3.26 1.81 -5.02
C THR A 19 3.80 2.91 -5.94
N THR A 20 3.43 2.86 -7.22
CA THR A 20 3.80 3.88 -8.21
C THR A 20 3.24 5.25 -7.82
N LEU A 21 1.94 5.34 -7.51
CA LEU A 21 1.31 6.58 -7.08
C LEU A 21 1.93 7.10 -5.77
N ALA A 22 2.14 6.24 -4.79
CA ALA A 22 2.69 6.61 -3.48
C ALA A 22 4.13 7.14 -3.59
N ARG A 23 4.97 6.53 -4.43
CA ARG A 23 6.33 7.01 -4.73
C ARG A 23 6.31 8.36 -5.45
N LEU A 24 5.44 8.54 -6.45
CA LEU A 24 5.28 9.82 -7.16
C LEU A 24 4.81 10.92 -6.22
N LEU A 25 3.81 10.65 -5.37
CA LEU A 25 3.33 11.59 -4.36
C LEU A 25 4.44 11.97 -3.37
N ARG A 26 5.22 11.00 -2.88
CA ARG A 26 6.41 11.29 -2.05
C ARG A 26 7.35 12.25 -2.77
N THR A 27 7.65 12.02 -4.05
CA THR A 27 8.52 12.89 -4.86
C THR A 27 7.92 14.30 -5.02
N VAL A 28 6.63 14.40 -5.31
CA VAL A 28 5.93 15.68 -5.49
C VAL A 28 5.91 16.51 -4.19
N PHE A 29 5.68 15.88 -3.04
CA PHE A 29 5.56 16.57 -1.76
C PHE A 29 6.89 16.75 -1.00
N ASN A 30 7.98 16.09 -1.42
CA ASN A 30 9.31 16.23 -0.81
C ASN A 30 10.24 17.20 -1.56
N SER A 31 9.65 18.17 -2.30
CA SER A 31 10.42 19.12 -3.11
C SER A 31 11.25 20.07 -2.23
N LYS A 32 12.53 20.25 -2.59
CA LYS A 32 13.46 21.20 -1.93
C LYS A 32 13.25 22.65 -2.35
N GLN A 33 12.23 22.94 -3.17
CA GLN A 33 11.94 24.30 -3.59
C GLN A 33 11.58 25.18 -2.38
N LYS A 34 12.04 26.44 -2.40
CA LYS A 34 12.00 27.39 -1.28
C LYS A 34 10.56 27.77 -0.90
N SER A 35 9.88 26.90 -0.19
CA SER A 35 8.65 27.17 0.54
C SER A 35 9.02 27.60 1.97
N ASN A 36 8.26 28.52 2.56
CA ASN A 36 8.44 28.91 3.97
C ASN A 36 7.89 27.85 4.96
N VAL A 37 7.31 26.76 4.42
CA VAL A 37 6.81 25.59 5.16
C VAL A 37 7.75 24.42 4.91
N ASP A 38 8.25 23.80 5.98
CA ASP A 38 9.02 22.56 5.89
C ASP A 38 8.05 21.38 5.72
N VAL A 39 8.01 20.79 4.52
CA VAL A 39 7.17 19.62 4.22
C VAL A 39 8.04 18.38 4.18
N ARG A 40 7.70 17.41 5.00
CA ARG A 40 8.29 16.08 5.00
C ARG A 40 7.29 15.08 4.44
N ALA A 41 7.69 14.34 3.42
CA ALA A 41 6.93 13.18 2.96
C ALA A 41 7.58 11.88 3.46
N ILE A 42 6.78 11.02 4.10
CA ILE A 42 7.17 9.68 4.54
C ILE A 42 6.34 8.68 3.72
N LEU A 43 6.96 7.58 3.31
CA LEU A 43 6.29 6.47 2.65
C LEU A 43 6.44 5.21 3.51
N VAL A 44 5.32 4.54 3.77
CA VAL A 44 5.21 3.29 4.53
C VAL A 44 4.57 2.27 3.60
N HIS A 45 5.23 1.12 3.43
CA HIS A 45 4.70 0.00 2.65
C HIS A 45 4.12 -1.06 3.60
N GLU A 46 2.89 -1.51 3.36
CA GLU A 46 2.29 -2.63 4.09
C GLU A 46 3.14 -3.91 3.94
N ASP A 47 3.74 -4.11 2.76
CA ASP A 47 4.56 -5.27 2.43
C ASP A 47 5.82 -5.39 3.31
N ASP A 48 6.30 -4.29 3.92
CA ASP A 48 7.40 -4.35 4.89
C ASP A 48 7.04 -5.12 6.16
N PHE A 49 5.74 -5.31 6.41
CA PHE A 49 5.18 -5.97 7.59
C PHE A 49 4.73 -7.41 7.31
N TYR A 50 5.09 -7.99 6.17
CA TYR A 50 4.98 -9.44 5.99
C TYR A 50 5.77 -10.20 7.05
N LYS A 51 5.20 -11.33 7.47
CA LYS A 51 5.92 -12.34 8.25
C LYS A 51 7.08 -12.90 7.43
N ALA A 52 7.99 -13.58 8.12
CA ALA A 52 9.07 -14.30 7.47
C ALA A 52 8.52 -15.43 6.58
N ASP A 53 9.25 -15.80 5.53
CA ASP A 53 8.83 -16.78 4.51
C ASP A 53 8.32 -18.10 5.12
N ASP A 54 9.00 -18.63 6.13
CA ASP A 54 8.61 -19.84 6.88
C ASP A 54 7.31 -19.71 7.70
N ARG A 55 6.83 -18.48 7.91
CA ARG A 55 5.63 -18.16 8.71
C ARG A 55 4.47 -17.64 7.85
N ILE A 56 4.62 -17.61 6.53
CA ILE A 56 3.51 -17.31 5.63
C ILE A 56 2.50 -18.47 5.66
N PRO A 57 1.20 -18.19 5.86
CA PRO A 57 0.17 -19.22 5.84
C PRO A 57 0.19 -20.02 4.54
N VAL A 58 -0.21 -21.29 4.61
CA VAL A 58 -0.34 -22.16 3.44
C VAL A 58 -1.81 -22.45 3.21
N THR A 59 -2.22 -22.42 1.95
CA THR A 59 -3.56 -22.78 1.49
C THR A 59 -3.47 -23.79 0.33
N THR A 60 -4.62 -24.26 -0.13
CA THR A 60 -4.72 -25.27 -1.19
C THR A 60 -5.38 -24.63 -2.42
N THR A 61 -4.73 -24.74 -3.58
CA THR A 61 -5.28 -24.28 -4.86
C THR A 61 -6.48 -25.13 -5.30
N SER A 62 -7.22 -24.68 -6.31
CA SER A 62 -8.34 -25.46 -6.89
C SER A 62 -7.87 -26.84 -7.42
N ALA A 63 -6.61 -26.94 -7.84
CA ALA A 63 -5.97 -28.18 -8.27
C ALA A 63 -5.45 -29.07 -7.12
N GLY A 64 -5.67 -28.69 -5.85
CA GLY A 64 -5.22 -29.48 -4.69
C GLY A 64 -3.76 -29.29 -4.30
N LYS A 65 -3.06 -28.29 -4.86
CA LYS A 65 -1.64 -28.02 -4.57
C LYS A 65 -1.53 -27.08 -3.37
N LEU A 66 -0.63 -27.38 -2.45
CA LEU A 66 -0.29 -26.48 -1.34
C LEU A 66 0.55 -25.31 -1.85
N VAL A 67 0.21 -24.09 -1.44
CA VAL A 67 0.89 -22.85 -1.80
C VAL A 67 0.85 -21.85 -0.64
N GLN A 68 1.91 -21.06 -0.47
CA GLN A 68 1.91 -19.93 0.46
C GLN A 68 0.88 -18.88 0.03
N ASP A 69 0.06 -18.43 0.96
CA ASP A 69 -0.96 -17.40 0.76
C ASP A 69 -0.45 -16.06 1.28
N TRP A 70 0.12 -15.27 0.38
CA TRP A 70 0.61 -13.92 0.67
C TRP A 70 -0.52 -12.89 0.70
N ASP A 71 -1.70 -13.18 0.13
CA ASP A 71 -2.78 -12.22 -0.06
C ASP A 71 -3.84 -12.27 1.08
N THR A 72 -3.48 -12.88 2.21
CA THR A 72 -4.33 -13.00 3.40
C THR A 72 -3.80 -12.16 4.57
N ILE A 73 -4.70 -11.69 5.43
CA ILE A 73 -4.34 -10.84 6.57
C ILE A 73 -3.37 -11.54 7.55
N GLU A 74 -3.46 -12.86 7.65
CA GLU A 74 -2.58 -13.68 8.48
C GLU A 74 -1.14 -13.73 7.96
N ALA A 75 -0.86 -13.26 6.75
CA ALA A 75 0.51 -13.12 6.25
C ALA A 75 1.25 -11.91 6.88
N PHE A 76 0.52 -10.97 7.49
CA PHE A 76 1.07 -9.72 8.03
C PHE A 76 1.23 -9.73 9.55
N ASP A 77 2.19 -8.95 10.05
CA ASP A 77 2.23 -8.49 11.43
C ASP A 77 1.50 -7.16 11.58
N VAL A 78 0.17 -7.23 11.61
CA VAL A 78 -0.72 -6.05 11.76
C VAL A 78 -0.41 -5.26 13.04
N LYS A 79 0.02 -5.95 14.12
CA LYS A 79 0.36 -5.27 15.39
C LYS A 79 1.59 -4.39 15.23
N HIS A 80 2.64 -4.92 14.58
CA HIS A 80 3.84 -4.15 14.27
C HIS A 80 3.52 -2.98 13.33
N PHE A 81 2.66 -3.21 12.32
CA PHE A 81 2.24 -2.15 11.40
C PHE A 81 1.53 -0.99 12.12
N VAL A 82 0.54 -1.29 12.96
CA VAL A 82 -0.18 -0.29 13.76
C VAL A 82 0.76 0.44 14.73
N SER A 83 1.72 -0.26 15.34
CA SER A 83 2.72 0.35 16.20
C SER A 83 3.62 1.34 15.45
N CYS A 84 4.01 1.01 14.21
CA CYS A 84 4.77 1.92 13.34
C CYS A 84 3.96 3.18 13.01
N LEU A 85 2.72 3.03 12.55
CA LEU A 85 1.85 4.18 12.24
C LEU A 85 1.60 5.07 13.47
N SER A 86 1.37 4.46 14.63
CA SER A 86 1.19 5.19 15.90
C SER A 86 2.45 5.99 16.28
N TYR A 87 3.63 5.40 16.11
CA TYR A 87 4.90 6.10 16.35
C TYR A 87 5.09 7.29 15.39
N ILE A 88 4.77 7.11 14.10
CA ILE A 88 4.84 8.18 13.11
C ILE A 88 3.84 9.29 13.49
N ARG A 89 2.60 8.97 13.89
CA ARG A 89 1.62 9.98 14.34
C ARG A 89 2.07 10.74 15.58
N GLN A 90 2.83 10.13 16.48
CA GLN A 90 3.32 10.79 17.70
C GLN A 90 4.56 11.66 17.44
N THR A 91 5.43 11.25 16.52
CA THR A 91 6.76 11.83 16.37
C THR A 91 7.00 12.56 15.05
N GLY A 92 6.16 12.32 14.04
CA GLY A 92 6.35 12.68 12.63
C GLY A 92 7.69 12.21 12.06
N LYS A 93 8.24 11.12 12.61
CA LYS A 93 9.48 10.51 12.19
C LYS A 93 9.25 9.03 11.92
N PHE A 94 10.01 8.50 10.97
CA PHE A 94 10.06 7.06 10.71
C PHE A 94 10.82 6.34 11.84
N LEU A 95 10.55 5.04 12.02
CA LEU A 95 11.32 4.22 12.95
C LEU A 95 12.78 4.13 12.46
N PRO A 96 13.81 4.45 13.29
CA PRO A 96 15.21 4.54 12.85
C PRO A 96 15.85 3.25 12.30
N ARG A 97 15.11 2.12 12.26
CA ARG A 97 15.63 0.79 11.92
C ARG A 97 14.79 0.03 10.88
N LEU A 98 13.67 0.59 10.42
CA LEU A 98 12.87 -0.09 9.41
C LEU A 98 13.50 0.20 8.04
N LYS A 99 14.09 -0.81 7.41
CA LYS A 99 14.51 -0.77 6.01
C LYS A 99 13.35 -1.27 5.17
N SER A 100 12.93 -0.48 4.17
CA SER A 100 11.89 -0.90 3.23
C SER A 100 12.43 -2.02 2.35
N LYS A 101 11.74 -3.16 2.35
CA LYS A 101 11.99 -4.30 1.46
C LYS A 101 11.33 -4.06 0.12
N GLU A 102 10.18 -3.37 0.10
CA GLU A 102 9.48 -2.99 -1.13
C GLU A 102 10.32 -2.05 -2.02
N ASP A 103 11.21 -1.26 -1.41
CA ASP A 103 12.19 -0.43 -2.14
C ASP A 103 13.34 -1.24 -2.76
N LEU A 104 13.45 -2.55 -2.48
CA LEU A 104 14.37 -3.47 -3.15
C LEU A 104 13.78 -4.11 -4.42
N ASN A 105 12.46 -4.02 -4.62
CA ASN A 105 11.80 -4.52 -5.82
C ASN A 105 12.11 -3.63 -7.03
N ASP A 106 12.15 -4.23 -8.22
CA ASP A 106 12.40 -3.49 -9.47
C ASP A 106 11.37 -2.36 -9.68
N ALA A 107 11.87 -1.16 -9.91
CA ALA A 107 11.02 -0.02 -10.23
C ALA A 107 10.55 -0.12 -11.69
N THR A 108 9.24 -0.27 -11.89
CA THR A 108 8.63 -0.13 -13.22
C THR A 108 8.49 1.34 -13.60
N ASP A 109 8.66 1.67 -14.88
CA ASP A 109 8.39 3.01 -15.40
C ASP A 109 6.96 3.45 -15.05
N SER A 110 6.85 4.64 -14.45
CA SER A 110 5.57 5.20 -14.02
C SER A 110 4.74 5.76 -15.18
N GLY A 111 5.36 5.99 -16.35
CA GLY A 111 4.75 6.66 -17.49
C GLY A 111 4.45 8.15 -17.24
N VAL A 112 4.98 8.72 -16.17
CA VAL A 112 4.88 10.16 -15.84
C VAL A 112 6.21 10.82 -16.16
N ASP A 113 6.20 11.81 -17.05
CA ASP A 113 7.40 12.57 -17.38
C ASP A 113 7.85 13.49 -16.24
N GLU A 114 9.15 13.84 -16.24
CA GLU A 114 9.74 14.71 -15.22
C GLU A 114 9.12 16.12 -15.24
N ALA A 115 8.65 16.58 -16.40
CA ALA A 115 8.01 17.90 -16.55
C ALA A 115 6.69 17.97 -15.77
N THR A 116 5.89 16.91 -15.80
CA THR A 116 4.63 16.77 -15.05
C THR A 116 4.92 16.77 -13.55
N VAL A 117 5.92 16.01 -13.10
CA VAL A 117 6.34 15.99 -11.69
C VAL A 117 6.79 17.37 -11.24
N HIS A 118 7.62 18.06 -12.04
CA HIS A 118 8.09 19.40 -11.72
C HIS A 118 6.95 20.43 -11.66
N ALA A 119 6.02 20.39 -12.62
CA ALA A 119 4.85 21.27 -12.61
C ALA A 119 3.97 21.06 -11.37
N LEU A 120 3.81 19.82 -10.92
CA LEU A 120 3.08 19.51 -9.68
C LEU A 120 3.84 19.99 -8.45
N GLN A 121 5.17 19.83 -8.40
CA GLN A 121 6.00 20.36 -7.31
C GLN A 121 5.90 21.90 -7.20
N GLU A 122 5.95 22.61 -8.33
CA GLU A 122 5.76 24.06 -8.35
C GLU A 122 4.36 24.46 -7.88
N ARG A 123 3.32 23.76 -8.36
CA ARG A 123 1.93 23.97 -7.90
C ARG A 123 1.80 23.77 -6.40
N VAL A 124 2.47 22.74 -5.87
CA VAL A 124 2.50 22.43 -4.43
C VAL A 124 3.16 23.57 -3.66
N ALA A 125 4.35 23.99 -4.07
CA ALA A 125 5.10 25.06 -3.43
C ALA A 125 4.32 26.38 -3.41
N GLN A 126 3.70 26.75 -4.54
CA GLN A 126 2.90 27.98 -4.65
C GLN A 126 1.71 28.00 -3.71
N ARG A 127 0.94 26.89 -3.62
CA ARG A 127 -0.22 26.81 -2.71
C ARG A 127 0.19 26.91 -1.25
N LEU A 128 1.32 26.30 -0.86
CA LEU A 128 1.85 26.39 0.50
C LEU A 128 2.38 27.80 0.82
N GLN A 129 2.98 28.50 -0.14
CA GLN A 129 3.49 29.87 0.03
C GLN A 129 2.38 30.92 0.21
N GLN A 130 1.32 30.87 -0.59
CA GLN A 130 0.20 31.83 -0.54
C GLN A 130 -0.48 31.90 0.85
N ARG A 131 -0.35 30.85 1.66
CA ARG A 131 -0.84 30.79 3.04
C ARG A 131 0.07 31.49 4.04
N SER A 132 1.38 31.52 3.80
CA SER A 132 2.35 32.14 4.72
C SER A 132 2.25 33.66 4.69
N SER A 133 1.96 34.27 3.54
CA SER A 133 1.84 35.72 3.36
C SER A 133 0.55 36.33 3.92
N SER A 134 -0.46 35.51 4.23
CA SER A 134 -1.72 35.98 4.86
C SER A 134 -1.67 35.95 6.40
N GLN A 135 -0.55 35.50 6.99
CA GLN A 135 -0.25 35.54 8.42
C GLN A 135 1.01 36.39 8.70
N GLU A 136 1.07 37.60 8.15
CA GLU A 136 2.02 38.61 8.64
C GLU A 136 1.52 39.17 9.97
N GLN A 137 1.82 38.47 11.08
CA GLN A 137 2.21 39.11 12.34
C GLN A 137 2.71 38.09 13.38
N LYS A 138 3.98 38.31 13.75
CA LYS A 138 4.62 38.09 15.06
C LYS A 138 5.43 36.81 15.30
N LEU A 139 6.69 37.11 15.63
CA LEU A 139 7.68 36.40 16.45
C LEU A 139 8.36 35.17 15.83
N GLU A 140 9.62 35.00 16.23
CA GLU A 140 10.54 33.89 15.97
C GLU A 140 10.00 32.54 16.50
N GLU A 141 8.79 32.16 16.12
CA GLU A 141 8.27 30.82 16.33
C GLU A 141 8.86 29.88 15.27
N GLN A 142 9.28 28.70 15.72
CA GLN A 142 9.79 27.62 14.87
C GLN A 142 8.91 27.45 13.62
N THR A 143 9.54 27.41 12.46
CA THR A 143 8.83 27.19 11.18
C THR A 143 7.92 25.97 11.31
N PRO A 144 6.61 26.10 11.08
CA PRO A 144 5.71 24.97 11.15
C PRO A 144 6.15 23.91 10.13
N TRP A 145 6.25 22.67 10.59
CA TRP A 145 6.56 21.54 9.74
C TRP A 145 5.33 20.67 9.56
N LEU A 146 5.07 20.29 8.31
CA LEU A 146 3.99 19.41 7.89
C LEU A 146 4.60 18.06 7.51
N THR A 147 4.13 16.99 8.13
CA THR A 147 4.45 15.64 7.68
C THR A 147 3.26 15.03 6.95
N ILE A 148 3.50 14.56 5.75
CA ILE A 148 2.55 13.76 4.98
C ILE A 148 3.07 12.33 4.99
N VAL A 149 2.26 11.41 5.48
CA VAL A 149 2.58 9.99 5.56
C VAL A 149 1.75 9.29 4.50
N PHE A 150 2.40 8.79 3.46
CA PHE A 150 1.78 7.92 2.47
C PHE A 150 1.90 6.48 2.96
N VAL A 151 0.76 5.81 3.07
CA VAL A 151 0.67 4.39 3.45
C VAL A 151 0.12 3.65 2.25
N ASP A 152 0.93 2.81 1.62
CA ASP A 152 0.46 1.91 0.55
C ASP A 152 0.28 0.48 1.07
N GLY A 153 -0.70 -0.22 0.50
CA GLY A 153 -1.06 -1.57 0.92
C GLY A 153 -2.34 -2.01 0.24
N PHE A 154 -2.66 -3.29 0.23
CA PHE A 154 -3.93 -3.79 -0.30
C PHE A 154 -4.96 -4.06 0.81
N LEU A 155 -4.55 -4.07 2.09
CA LEU A 155 -5.40 -4.30 3.26
C LEU A 155 -5.31 -3.14 4.26
N LEU A 156 -5.66 -1.93 3.82
CA LEU A 156 -5.62 -0.74 4.69
C LEU A 156 -6.95 -0.37 5.35
N TYR A 157 -8.10 -0.81 4.81
CA TYR A 157 -9.42 -0.29 5.19
C TYR A 157 -10.32 -1.32 5.85
N ALA A 158 -11.02 -0.89 6.90
CA ALA A 158 -12.13 -1.60 7.52
C ALA A 158 -13.51 -0.99 7.17
N PRO A 159 -14.60 -1.79 7.19
CA PRO A 159 -15.97 -1.31 7.05
C PRO A 159 -16.35 -0.26 8.14
N PRO A 160 -17.22 0.72 7.84
CA PRO A 160 -17.50 1.86 8.73
C PRO A 160 -18.26 1.54 10.03
N ASN A 161 -18.73 0.31 10.24
CA ASN A 161 -19.47 -0.08 11.45
C ASN A 161 -18.95 -1.39 12.07
N GLU A 162 -17.73 -1.80 11.74
CA GLU A 162 -17.13 -3.02 12.26
C GLU A 162 -15.90 -2.69 13.12
N SER A 163 -16.15 -2.32 14.38
CA SER A 163 -15.10 -1.93 15.32
C SER A 163 -14.13 -3.07 15.67
N THR A 164 -14.58 -4.32 15.53
CA THR A 164 -13.77 -5.53 15.77
C THR A 164 -13.04 -5.99 14.52
N HIS A 165 -13.18 -5.31 13.38
CA HIS A 165 -12.50 -5.69 12.15
C HIS A 165 -10.98 -5.60 12.36
N PRO A 166 -10.19 -6.59 11.93
CA PRO A 166 -8.75 -6.64 12.22
C PRO A 166 -7.96 -5.47 11.61
N LEU A 167 -8.46 -4.86 10.53
CA LEU A 167 -7.90 -3.65 9.91
C LEU A 167 -8.40 -2.34 10.51
N ARG A 168 -9.37 -2.37 11.45
CA ARG A 168 -9.90 -1.14 12.07
C ARG A 168 -8.81 -0.29 12.71
N PRO A 169 -7.83 -0.86 13.47
CA PRO A 169 -6.75 -0.07 14.05
C PRO A 169 -5.81 0.56 13.02
N VAL A 170 -5.72 0.00 11.81
CA VAL A 170 -4.95 0.59 10.69
C VAL A 170 -5.76 1.71 10.06
N HIS A 171 -7.02 1.45 9.69
CA HIS A 171 -7.92 2.46 9.09
C HIS A 171 -8.02 3.69 9.99
N ASP A 172 -8.18 3.54 11.31
CA ASP A 172 -8.28 4.66 12.26
C ASP A 172 -7.07 5.61 12.27
N GLN A 173 -5.92 5.19 11.75
CA GLN A 173 -4.75 6.06 11.62
C GLN A 173 -4.81 6.95 10.37
N ILE A 174 -5.69 6.67 9.40
CA ILE A 174 -5.72 7.25 8.06
C ILE A 174 -6.70 8.44 8.03
N ASP A 175 -6.18 9.63 7.67
CA ASP A 175 -6.98 10.86 7.57
C ASP A 175 -7.62 11.02 6.18
N LEU A 176 -6.99 10.47 5.14
CA LEU A 176 -7.45 10.50 3.75
C LEU A 176 -7.33 9.10 3.11
N PRO A 177 -8.41 8.30 3.09
CA PRO A 177 -8.40 7.00 2.44
C PRO A 177 -8.68 7.13 0.93
N ILE A 178 -7.70 6.76 0.11
CA ILE A 178 -7.77 6.67 -1.36
C ILE A 178 -7.83 5.20 -1.78
N PHE A 179 -8.67 4.85 -2.76
CA PHE A 179 -8.78 3.49 -3.29
C PHE A 179 -8.58 3.47 -4.81
N LEU A 180 -7.67 2.61 -5.29
CA LEU A 180 -7.36 2.40 -6.70
C LEU A 180 -7.98 1.07 -7.14
N PRO A 181 -9.18 1.07 -7.75
CA PRO A 181 -9.72 -0.12 -8.38
C PRO A 181 -8.88 -0.54 -9.59
N VAL A 182 -9.07 -1.79 -10.00
CA VAL A 182 -8.56 -2.33 -11.24
C VAL A 182 -9.49 -3.47 -11.65
N THR A 183 -9.68 -3.66 -12.95
CA THR A 183 -10.47 -4.79 -13.44
C THR A 183 -9.70 -6.10 -13.30
N TYR A 184 -10.42 -7.20 -13.11
CA TYR A 184 -9.83 -8.54 -13.03
C TYR A 184 -8.88 -8.88 -14.20
N PRO A 185 -9.23 -8.65 -15.48
CA PRO A 185 -8.34 -8.97 -16.59
C PRO A 185 -7.01 -8.20 -16.53
N LEU A 186 -7.06 -6.91 -16.16
CA LEU A 186 -5.88 -6.07 -16.07
C LEU A 186 -5.03 -6.41 -14.84
N LEU A 187 -5.67 -6.73 -13.70
CA LEU A 187 -4.99 -7.26 -12.51
C LEU A 187 -4.19 -8.51 -12.87
N LYS A 188 -4.85 -9.47 -13.51
CA LYS A 188 -4.26 -10.75 -13.89
C LYS A 188 -3.07 -10.55 -14.82
N GLN A 189 -3.26 -9.79 -15.90
CA GLN A 189 -2.19 -9.48 -16.84
C GLN A 189 -0.97 -8.87 -16.14
N ARG A 190 -1.18 -7.88 -15.27
CA ARG A 190 -0.07 -7.20 -14.57
C ARG A 190 0.58 -8.07 -13.51
N ARG A 191 -0.19 -8.87 -12.77
CA ARG A 191 0.30 -9.73 -11.68
C ARG A 191 1.09 -10.91 -12.22
N GLU A 192 0.59 -11.58 -13.26
CA GLU A 192 1.31 -12.69 -13.93
C GLU A 192 2.53 -12.21 -14.73
N GLY A 193 2.57 -10.93 -15.11
CA GLY A 193 3.71 -10.31 -15.79
C GLY A 193 4.85 -9.89 -14.85
N ARG A 194 4.73 -10.07 -13.53
CA ARG A 194 5.81 -9.75 -12.58
C ARG A 194 6.87 -10.84 -12.57
N THR A 195 8.13 -10.44 -12.48
CA THR A 195 9.28 -11.35 -12.40
C THR A 195 9.35 -12.06 -11.04
N GLY A 196 8.88 -11.39 -9.99
CA GLY A 196 8.76 -11.91 -8.63
C GLY A 196 8.88 -10.78 -7.60
N TYR A 197 9.11 -11.15 -6.35
CA TYR A 197 9.10 -10.26 -5.19
C TYR A 197 10.26 -10.57 -4.28
N VAL A 198 10.90 -9.54 -3.76
CA VAL A 198 11.86 -9.66 -2.67
C VAL A 198 11.12 -10.03 -1.38
N THR A 199 11.53 -11.13 -0.76
CA THR A 199 11.01 -11.62 0.53
C THR A 199 12.15 -11.74 1.53
N ILE A 200 11.85 -11.92 2.83
CA ILE A 200 12.87 -11.92 3.89
C ILE A 200 12.53 -12.94 4.97
N GLY A 201 13.54 -13.70 5.38
CA GLY A 201 13.46 -14.65 6.47
C GLY A 201 13.88 -16.05 6.05
N PRO A 202 13.98 -16.99 6.99
CA PRO A 202 14.33 -18.36 6.66
C PRO A 202 13.33 -18.94 5.64
N ALA A 203 13.85 -19.62 4.62
CA ALA A 203 13.03 -20.32 3.65
C ALA A 203 12.18 -21.41 4.35
N PRO A 204 10.99 -21.74 3.81
CA PRO A 204 10.16 -22.79 4.38
C PRO A 204 10.95 -24.10 4.49
N THR A 205 10.93 -24.72 5.68
CA THR A 205 11.55 -26.04 5.83
C THR A 205 10.78 -27.04 4.95
N PRO A 206 11.44 -27.80 4.05
CA PRO A 206 10.75 -28.82 3.27
C PRO A 206 10.09 -29.80 4.22
N VAL A 207 8.76 -29.93 4.15
CA VAL A 207 8.07 -31.03 4.80
C VAL A 207 8.48 -32.28 4.04
N LEU A 208 9.45 -33.02 4.56
CA LEU A 208 9.81 -34.35 4.08
C LEU A 208 8.55 -35.20 4.05
N ARG A 209 7.97 -35.40 2.87
CA ARG A 209 7.07 -36.53 2.63
C ARG A 209 7.98 -37.73 2.43
N GLU A 210 7.99 -38.62 3.41
CA GLU A 210 8.56 -39.95 3.27
C GLU A 210 7.90 -40.65 2.07
N THR A 211 8.62 -40.69 0.95
CA THR A 211 8.57 -41.80 0.01
C THR A 211 9.96 -41.93 -0.59
N GLU A 212 10.57 -43.07 -0.32
CA GLU A 212 11.91 -43.48 -0.70
C GLU A 212 12.12 -43.51 -2.23
N ASN A 213 13.41 -43.42 -2.60
CA ASN A 213 14.07 -43.79 -3.86
C ASN A 213 14.18 -42.70 -4.95
N ALA A 214 15.32 -42.01 -5.00
CA ALA A 214 16.36 -42.30 -6.01
C ALA A 214 17.53 -41.29 -5.91
N GLU A 215 18.70 -41.79 -6.30
CA GLU A 215 20.03 -41.22 -6.17
C GLU A 215 20.32 -39.98 -7.03
N GLY A 216 21.19 -39.11 -6.52
CA GLY A 216 22.31 -38.53 -7.29
C GLY A 216 22.08 -37.18 -7.98
N GLY A 217 22.81 -36.15 -7.51
CA GLY A 217 23.08 -34.94 -8.29
C GLY A 217 23.31 -33.70 -7.44
N SER A 218 24.53 -33.53 -6.95
CA SER A 218 25.02 -32.31 -6.31
C SER A 218 25.26 -31.20 -7.35
N GLU A 219 24.77 -29.99 -7.08
CA GLU A 219 25.44 -28.75 -7.49
C GLU A 219 25.02 -27.64 -6.51
N ASN A 220 25.94 -27.31 -5.60
CA ASN A 220 25.84 -26.17 -4.70
C ASN A 220 26.24 -24.91 -5.48
N GLU A 221 25.30 -24.05 -5.82
CA GLU A 221 25.61 -22.65 -6.09
C GLU A 221 25.63 -21.89 -4.75
N GLN A 222 26.84 -21.71 -4.22
CA GLN A 222 27.10 -20.78 -3.13
C GLN A 222 27.00 -19.34 -3.69
N THR A 223 25.89 -18.67 -3.46
CA THR A 223 25.85 -17.21 -3.56
C THR A 223 26.54 -16.61 -2.33
N GLU A 224 27.60 -15.86 -2.57
CA GLU A 224 28.42 -15.19 -1.56
C GLU A 224 27.58 -14.25 -0.68
N ASP A 225 27.40 -14.62 0.59
CA ASP A 225 26.84 -13.77 1.63
C ASP A 225 27.76 -12.57 1.90
N LYS A 226 27.32 -11.38 1.49
CA LYS A 226 27.87 -10.09 1.93
C LYS A 226 26.86 -9.30 2.76
N ASN A 227 26.22 -9.95 3.73
CA ASN A 227 25.43 -9.26 4.75
C ASN A 227 26.06 -9.48 6.12
N GLY A 228 26.21 -8.40 6.90
CA GLY A 228 26.73 -8.46 8.27
C GLY A 228 25.85 -9.34 9.17
N GLU A 229 26.46 -9.94 10.19
CA GLU A 229 25.95 -11.04 11.05
C GLU A 229 24.55 -10.89 11.70
N ASP A 230 23.82 -9.79 11.51
CA ASP A 230 22.55 -9.49 12.21
C ASP A 230 21.32 -9.22 11.30
N ASP A 231 21.46 -9.15 9.97
CA ASP A 231 20.32 -8.91 9.07
C ASP A 231 19.69 -10.25 8.58
N PRO A 232 18.34 -10.40 8.58
CA PRO A 232 17.69 -11.62 8.11
C PRO A 232 17.95 -11.89 6.62
N PRO A 233 17.96 -13.17 6.18
CA PRO A 233 18.27 -13.52 4.79
C PRO A 233 17.21 -12.96 3.84
N VAL A 234 17.66 -12.47 2.69
CA VAL A 234 16.80 -11.94 1.61
C VAL A 234 16.59 -13.06 0.59
N ASN A 235 15.32 -13.33 0.26
CA ASN A 235 14.92 -14.33 -0.72
C ASN A 235 14.13 -13.69 -1.86
N PHE A 236 13.71 -14.52 -2.82
CA PHE A 236 12.89 -14.11 -3.95
C PHE A 236 11.74 -15.10 -4.15
N TRP A 237 10.51 -14.60 -4.24
CA TRP A 237 9.30 -15.40 -4.45
C TRP A 237 8.63 -15.03 -5.77
N THR A 238 8.07 -16.03 -6.47
CA THR A 238 7.34 -15.85 -7.72
C THR A 238 5.98 -16.53 -7.62
N ASP A 239 4.93 -15.83 -8.06
CA ASP A 239 3.57 -16.38 -8.18
C ASP A 239 3.60 -17.71 -8.97
N PRO A 240 3.13 -18.84 -8.40
CA PRO A 240 3.00 -20.06 -9.19
C PRO A 240 1.87 -19.93 -10.23
N PRO A 241 1.87 -20.76 -11.29
CA PRO A 241 0.80 -20.75 -12.28
C PRO A 241 -0.59 -20.90 -11.64
N GLY A 242 -1.53 -20.03 -12.02
CA GLY A 242 -2.91 -20.03 -11.49
C GLY A 242 -3.10 -19.30 -10.15
N TYR A 243 -2.03 -18.77 -9.54
CA TYR A 243 -2.10 -18.10 -8.23
C TYR A 243 -3.08 -16.92 -8.22
N VAL A 244 -3.22 -16.20 -9.34
CA VAL A 244 -4.17 -15.09 -9.45
C VAL A 244 -5.61 -15.55 -9.35
N ASP A 245 -6.00 -16.55 -10.14
CA ASP A 245 -7.37 -17.07 -10.19
C ASP A 245 -7.76 -17.79 -8.88
N ASP A 246 -6.80 -18.52 -8.30
CA ASP A 246 -7.01 -19.36 -7.12
C ASP A 246 -6.92 -18.60 -5.80
N ILE A 247 -6.04 -17.59 -5.70
CA ILE A 247 -5.71 -16.90 -4.44
C ILE A 247 -6.00 -15.41 -4.53
N VAL A 248 -5.24 -14.66 -5.35
CA VAL A 248 -5.24 -13.18 -5.33
C VAL A 248 -6.65 -12.61 -5.52
N TRP A 249 -7.35 -13.06 -6.57
CA TRP A 249 -8.68 -12.54 -6.90
C TRP A 249 -9.76 -12.93 -5.88
N PRO A 250 -9.89 -14.21 -5.48
CA PRO A 250 -10.72 -14.63 -4.35
C PRO A 250 -10.48 -13.84 -3.06
N ARG A 251 -9.21 -13.64 -2.68
CA ARG A 251 -8.84 -12.91 -1.46
C ARG A 251 -9.24 -11.45 -1.55
N TYR A 252 -8.96 -10.80 -2.68
CA TYR A 252 -9.40 -9.42 -2.92
C TYR A 252 -10.92 -9.27 -2.79
N ILE A 253 -11.70 -10.14 -3.43
CA ILE A 253 -13.16 -10.13 -3.32
C ILE A 253 -13.60 -10.33 -1.88
N SER A 254 -13.05 -11.32 -1.18
CA SER A 254 -13.42 -11.61 0.20
C SER A 254 -13.16 -10.41 1.11
N ASN A 255 -11.96 -9.84 1.02
CA ASN A 255 -11.49 -8.76 1.88
C ASN A 255 -12.18 -7.41 1.58
N CYS A 256 -12.55 -7.17 0.32
CA CYS A 256 -13.12 -5.90 -0.13
C CYS A 256 -14.61 -5.99 -0.50
N SER A 257 -15.29 -7.12 -0.26
CA SER A 257 -16.70 -7.32 -0.65
C SER A 257 -17.63 -6.21 -0.15
N TRP A 258 -17.42 -5.72 1.08
CA TRP A 258 -18.18 -4.61 1.67
C TRP A 258 -18.05 -3.28 0.92
N LEU A 259 -16.96 -3.11 0.16
CA LEU A 259 -16.65 -1.94 -0.66
C LEU A 259 -17.03 -2.14 -2.12
N LEU A 260 -17.01 -3.39 -2.62
CA LEU A 260 -17.25 -3.74 -4.03
C LEU A 260 -18.70 -4.13 -4.34
N LEU A 261 -19.44 -4.61 -3.35
CA LEU A 261 -20.86 -4.91 -3.50
C LEU A 261 -21.69 -3.61 -3.48
N PRO A 262 -22.81 -3.55 -4.23
CA PRO A 262 -23.73 -2.43 -4.15
C PRO A 262 -24.32 -2.33 -2.74
N GLU A 263 -24.75 -1.13 -2.33
CA GLU A 263 -25.34 -0.87 -1.00
C GLU A 263 -26.49 -1.82 -0.65
N THR A 264 -27.26 -2.26 -1.65
CA THR A 264 -28.39 -3.17 -1.49
C THR A 264 -28.00 -4.62 -1.23
N ALA A 265 -26.72 -4.97 -1.36
CA ALA A 265 -26.20 -6.32 -1.16
C ALA A 265 -25.32 -6.39 0.10
N SER A 266 -25.46 -7.47 0.86
CA SER A 266 -24.63 -7.76 2.04
C SER A 266 -23.85 -9.06 1.83
N SER A 267 -22.55 -9.04 2.12
CA SER A 267 -21.67 -10.22 2.03
C SER A 267 -21.91 -11.26 3.13
N ALA A 268 -22.60 -10.90 4.23
CA ALA A 268 -22.69 -11.71 5.44
C ALA A 268 -23.26 -13.13 5.25
N ASN A 269 -24.03 -13.37 4.18
CA ASN A 269 -24.62 -14.67 3.84
C ASN A 269 -24.39 -15.08 2.37
N MET A 270 -23.43 -14.45 1.69
CA MET A 270 -23.11 -14.78 0.30
C MET A 270 -21.88 -15.67 0.25
N ASP A 271 -21.96 -16.77 -0.50
CA ASP A 271 -20.76 -17.52 -0.85
C ASP A 271 -19.89 -16.73 -1.86
N LEU A 272 -18.64 -17.17 -2.01
CA LEU A 272 -17.67 -16.50 -2.87
C LEU A 272 -18.08 -16.51 -4.35
N VAL A 273 -18.83 -17.53 -4.80
CA VAL A 273 -19.27 -17.63 -6.20
C VAL A 273 -20.27 -16.53 -6.49
N LYS A 274 -21.28 -16.37 -5.63
CA LYS A 274 -22.26 -15.31 -5.75
C LYS A 274 -21.64 -13.91 -5.60
N MET A 275 -20.65 -13.76 -4.72
CA MET A 275 -19.91 -12.50 -4.60
C MET A 275 -19.16 -12.16 -5.88
N LYS A 276 -18.46 -13.14 -6.48
CA LYS A 276 -17.79 -12.98 -7.79
C LYS A 276 -18.77 -12.54 -8.88
N ASP A 277 -19.94 -13.16 -8.96
CA ASP A 277 -20.95 -12.82 -9.96
C ASP A 277 -21.47 -11.38 -9.82
N LEU A 278 -21.69 -10.91 -8.59
CA LEU A 278 -22.20 -9.56 -8.32
C LEU A 278 -21.13 -8.48 -8.49
N ILE A 279 -19.90 -8.76 -8.07
CA ILE A 279 -18.77 -7.83 -8.19
C ILE A 279 -18.28 -7.74 -9.63
N GLY A 280 -18.44 -8.83 -10.40
CA GLY A 280 -17.99 -8.92 -11.78
C GLY A 280 -16.48 -8.81 -11.87
N ASP A 281 -16.00 -7.83 -12.63
CA ASP A 281 -14.57 -7.56 -12.81
C ASP A 281 -13.96 -6.65 -11.72
N GLY A 282 -14.75 -6.20 -10.73
CA GLY A 282 -14.29 -5.32 -9.65
C GLY A 282 -14.11 -3.85 -10.03
N ALA A 283 -14.63 -3.42 -11.19
CA ALA A 283 -14.57 -2.02 -11.60
C ALA A 283 -15.45 -1.09 -10.74
N ASN A 284 -16.50 -1.62 -10.12
CA ASN A 284 -17.47 -0.84 -9.36
C ASN A 284 -17.10 -0.86 -7.87
N VAL A 285 -16.91 0.33 -7.31
CA VAL A 285 -16.52 0.55 -5.92
C VAL A 285 -17.50 1.55 -5.32
N ARG A 286 -17.93 1.33 -4.08
CA ARG A 286 -18.78 2.27 -3.35
C ARG A 286 -18.04 3.56 -3.03
N GLU A 287 -18.71 4.68 -3.26
CA GLU A 287 -18.19 6.04 -3.00
C GLU A 287 -18.86 6.70 -1.77
N ASP A 288 -19.87 6.05 -1.19
CA ASP A 288 -20.64 6.56 -0.05
C ASP A 288 -20.02 6.23 1.32
N LEU A 289 -18.85 5.57 1.33
CA LEU A 289 -18.19 5.06 2.53
C LEU A 289 -17.08 5.98 3.07
N GLY A 290 -16.96 7.20 2.52
CA GLY A 290 -15.89 8.14 2.89
C GLY A 290 -14.52 7.76 2.36
N ILE A 291 -14.46 6.87 1.36
CA ILE A 291 -13.24 6.45 0.65
C ILE A 291 -13.23 7.09 -0.73
N PHE A 292 -12.13 7.77 -1.07
CA PHE A 292 -11.98 8.45 -2.36
C PHE A 292 -11.52 7.44 -3.41
N VAL A 293 -12.41 7.10 -4.34
CA VAL A 293 -12.13 6.14 -5.41
C VAL A 293 -11.43 6.86 -6.58
N ALA A 294 -10.36 6.26 -7.09
CA ALA A 294 -9.64 6.78 -8.25
C ALA A 294 -10.57 6.97 -9.46
N PRO A 295 -10.36 8.02 -10.27
CA PRO A 295 -11.22 8.34 -11.40
C PRO A 295 -11.23 7.24 -12.46
N GLU A 296 -12.25 7.27 -13.31
CA GLU A 296 -12.39 6.38 -14.48
C GLU A 296 -12.32 4.89 -14.09
N LYS A 297 -12.80 4.54 -12.89
CA LYS A 297 -12.78 3.16 -12.37
C LYS A 297 -11.38 2.52 -12.37
N GLY A 298 -10.34 3.35 -12.21
CA GLY A 298 -8.94 2.90 -12.19
C GLY A 298 -8.28 2.79 -13.56
N GLU A 299 -8.97 3.19 -14.63
CA GLU A 299 -8.41 3.23 -16.00
C GLU A 299 -7.70 4.56 -16.32
N ALA A 300 -7.84 5.57 -15.46
CA ALA A 300 -7.16 6.85 -15.63
C ALA A 300 -5.65 6.68 -15.74
N SER A 301 -5.02 7.49 -16.59
CA SER A 301 -3.56 7.50 -16.73
C SER A 301 -2.87 7.91 -15.43
N MET A 302 -1.66 7.42 -15.19
CA MET A 302 -0.90 7.76 -13.98
C MET A 302 -0.70 9.29 -13.79
N PRO A 303 -0.46 10.11 -14.84
CA PRO A 303 -0.45 11.57 -14.72
C PRO A 303 -1.78 12.17 -14.23
N HIS A 304 -2.91 11.69 -14.77
CA HIS A 304 -4.24 12.16 -14.34
C HIS A 304 -4.50 11.77 -12.89
N LEU A 305 -4.24 10.51 -12.54
CA LEU A 305 -4.37 9.98 -11.18
C LEU A 305 -3.50 10.75 -10.17
N LEU A 306 -2.25 11.04 -10.54
CA LEU A 306 -1.32 11.81 -9.71
C LEU A 306 -1.84 13.23 -9.46
N SER A 307 -2.27 13.95 -10.50
CA SER A 307 -2.81 15.31 -10.34
C SER A 307 -4.07 15.32 -9.47
N TRP A 308 -4.97 14.34 -9.65
CA TRP A 308 -6.18 14.17 -8.84
C TRP A 308 -5.84 13.91 -7.36
N ALA A 309 -4.91 13.00 -7.08
CA ALA A 309 -4.50 12.69 -5.71
C ALA A 309 -3.86 13.90 -5.03
N VAL A 310 -3.01 14.66 -5.76
CA VAL A 310 -2.42 15.91 -5.26
C VAL A 310 -3.49 16.90 -4.83
N ASP A 311 -4.57 17.08 -5.61
CA ASP A 311 -5.66 17.99 -5.25
C ASP A 311 -6.45 17.53 -4.01
N LEU A 312 -6.71 16.22 -3.88
CA LEU A 312 -7.34 15.67 -2.67
C LEU A 312 -6.49 15.89 -1.42
N ILE A 313 -5.19 15.61 -1.50
CA ILE A 313 -4.26 15.80 -0.40
C ILE A 313 -4.20 17.28 -0.01
N PHE A 314 -4.20 18.19 -0.97
CA PHE A 314 -4.28 19.62 -0.67
C PHE A 314 -5.54 19.98 0.10
N LYS A 315 -6.70 19.57 -0.40
CA LYS A 315 -7.96 19.83 0.29
C LYS A 315 -7.93 19.30 1.73
N LYS A 316 -7.40 18.10 1.94
CA LYS A 316 -7.27 17.53 3.28
C LYS A 316 -6.32 18.33 4.18
N ILE A 317 -5.17 18.75 3.66
CA ILE A 317 -4.23 19.61 4.38
C ILE A 317 -4.94 20.91 4.79
N GLU A 318 -5.75 21.50 3.92
CA GLU A 318 -6.51 22.72 4.22
C GLU A 318 -7.57 22.52 5.31
N GLU A 319 -8.27 21.39 5.30
CA GLU A 319 -9.22 20.99 6.35
C GLU A 319 -8.51 20.84 7.70
N VAL A 320 -7.43 20.06 7.76
CA VAL A 320 -6.64 19.83 8.98
C VAL A 320 -5.99 21.13 9.49
N ILE A 321 -5.68 22.07 8.59
CA ILE A 321 -5.17 23.38 8.97
C ILE A 321 -6.27 24.31 9.50
N SER A 322 -7.48 24.25 8.93
CA SER A 322 -8.57 25.17 9.27
C SER A 322 -9.36 24.80 10.53
N MET A 323 -9.45 23.51 10.90
CA MET A 323 -10.16 23.03 12.10
C MET A 323 -9.60 23.49 13.45
N GLU A 324 -8.46 24.20 13.47
CA GLU A 324 -7.81 24.72 14.68
C GLU A 324 -7.89 26.26 14.82
N LYS A 325 -8.64 26.94 13.93
CA LYS A 325 -9.01 28.36 14.11
C LYS A 325 -10.32 28.49 14.86
#